data_AF-A0A081BN58-F1
#
_entry.id   AF-A0A081BN58-F1
#
_cell.length_a   1.000
_cell.length_b   1.000
_cell.length_c   1.000
_cell.angle_alpha   90.00
_cell.angle_beta   90.00
_cell.angle_gamma   90.00
#
_symmetry.space_group_name_H-M   'P 1'
#
loop_
_entity.id
_entity.type
_entity.pdbx_description
1 polymer ?
#
loop_
_entity_poly.entity_id
_entity_poly.type
_entity_poly.pdbx_seq_one_letter_code
_entity_poly.pdbx_strand_id
1 'polypeptide(L)'
;MPTCKITVIKRTAYHDLAEEYMRDASKFGVCNLFREGQEFIVRDPFRLPEGFCEWAWGDIRHHILMVSGGADMAWMKQRNTLIAGCTDWFRPVLFKIERIDDDTAKTPRKQAKSNKQPTSETAQSVSPSNFALPTSWQTHLRGEMAQPYFQELMAFVQQEYATRAVYPPADLLFSAFQAVPFEQVKVVILGQDPYHGKGQANGLAFSVSDGVSVPPSLKNIFQEIAQDLGQPIPTSGNLMRWAEQGVLLLNAILTVVEKTPRSHQNKGWERFTDAVIRILSEQREHLVFLLWGAYAQKKGDLIDRQRGHLILEAAHPSPYSAANGFFGCRHFSQTNVFLETHGLTPIRW
;
A
#
# COMPACT_ATOMS: atom_id res chain seq x y z
N MET A 1 -21.08 9.70 19.47
CA MET A 1 -20.49 9.46 18.13
C MET A 1 -21.56 9.73 17.10
N PRO A 2 -21.25 10.35 15.96
CA PRO A 2 -22.25 10.63 14.93
C PRO A 2 -22.86 9.31 14.44
N THR A 3 -24.17 9.21 14.58
CA THR A 3 -24.94 8.03 14.18
C THR A 3 -25.26 8.18 12.69
N CYS A 4 -25.21 7.10 11.92
CA CYS A 4 -25.66 7.11 10.53
C CYS A 4 -26.94 6.28 10.37
N LYS A 5 -27.85 6.74 9.52
CA LYS A 5 -28.99 5.97 9.03
C LYS A 5 -28.69 5.46 7.64
N ILE A 6 -28.84 4.16 7.44
CA ILE A 6 -28.84 3.53 6.12
C ILE A 6 -30.30 3.29 5.73
N THR A 7 -30.73 3.75 4.57
CA THR A 7 -32.07 3.44 4.01
C THR A 7 -31.89 2.72 2.68
N VAL A 8 -32.52 1.55 2.51
CA VAL A 8 -32.56 0.84 1.23
C VAL A 8 -33.43 1.63 0.25
N ILE A 9 -32.85 2.21 -0.80
CA ILE A 9 -33.59 3.02 -1.78
C ILE A 9 -34.15 2.16 -2.89
N LYS A 10 -33.33 1.24 -3.42
CA LYS A 10 -33.69 0.48 -4.62
C LYS A 10 -33.03 -0.88 -4.64
N ARG A 11 -33.78 -1.88 -5.07
CA ARG A 11 -33.27 -3.22 -5.42
C ARG A 11 -33.50 -3.42 -6.91
N THR A 12 -32.53 -3.95 -7.62
CA THR A 12 -32.65 -4.20 -9.06
C THR A 12 -32.08 -5.58 -9.38
N ALA A 13 -32.51 -6.14 -10.49
CA ALA A 13 -31.95 -7.36 -11.08
C ALA A 13 -31.82 -7.14 -12.59
N TYR A 14 -30.64 -7.42 -13.12
CA TYR A 14 -30.34 -7.41 -14.55
C TYR A 14 -30.63 -8.80 -15.11
N HIS A 15 -31.90 -9.06 -15.40
CA HIS A 15 -32.37 -10.37 -15.85
C HIS A 15 -31.79 -10.78 -17.21
N ASP A 16 -31.66 -9.82 -18.12
CA ASP A 16 -30.99 -9.96 -19.41
C ASP A 16 -29.55 -10.48 -19.26
N LEU A 17 -28.77 -9.84 -18.38
CA LEU A 17 -27.40 -10.26 -18.11
C LEU A 17 -27.35 -11.60 -17.35
N ALA A 18 -28.30 -11.85 -16.45
CA ALA A 18 -28.37 -13.12 -15.75
C ALA A 18 -28.68 -14.28 -16.72
N GLU A 19 -29.59 -14.10 -17.68
CA GLU A 19 -29.89 -15.07 -18.72
C GLU A 19 -28.70 -15.36 -19.64
N GLU A 20 -27.91 -14.35 -19.97
CA GLU A 20 -26.73 -14.50 -20.83
C GLU A 20 -25.57 -15.20 -20.13
N TYR A 21 -25.33 -14.91 -18.85
CA TYR A 21 -24.10 -15.30 -18.16
C TYR A 21 -24.27 -16.35 -17.04
N MET A 22 -25.48 -16.67 -16.60
CA MET A 22 -25.73 -17.68 -15.56
C MET A 22 -26.19 -19.01 -16.14
N ARG A 23 -25.71 -20.12 -15.57
CA ARG A 23 -26.13 -21.49 -15.96
C ARG A 23 -27.62 -21.77 -15.67
N ASP A 24 -28.21 -21.11 -14.68
CA ASP A 24 -29.63 -21.22 -14.31
C ASP A 24 -30.14 -19.85 -13.84
N ALA A 25 -30.66 -19.06 -14.77
CA ALA A 25 -31.24 -17.74 -14.50
C ALA A 25 -32.67 -17.82 -13.93
N SER A 26 -33.32 -19.00 -13.94
CA SER A 26 -34.73 -19.15 -13.55
C SER A 26 -34.99 -18.86 -12.07
N LYS A 27 -33.93 -18.91 -11.25
CA LYS A 27 -33.96 -18.60 -9.81
C LYS A 27 -33.41 -17.20 -9.50
N PHE A 28 -33.08 -16.43 -10.53
CA PHE A 28 -32.45 -15.12 -10.36
C PHE A 28 -33.50 -14.01 -10.23
N GLY A 29 -33.35 -13.17 -9.22
CA GLY A 29 -34.25 -12.05 -8.94
C GLY A 29 -33.60 -11.01 -8.05
N VAL A 30 -34.35 -9.95 -7.73
CA VAL A 30 -33.88 -8.89 -6.83
C VAL A 30 -33.44 -9.45 -5.48
N CYS A 31 -32.49 -8.78 -4.83
CA CYS A 31 -31.99 -9.19 -3.52
C CYS A 31 -33.14 -9.39 -2.51
N ASN A 32 -33.20 -10.58 -1.90
CA ASN A 32 -34.22 -10.96 -0.92
C ASN A 32 -33.83 -10.64 0.53
N LEU A 33 -32.58 -10.23 0.78
CA LEU A 33 -32.07 -9.89 2.13
C LEU A 33 -32.49 -8.49 2.60
N PHE A 34 -32.87 -7.61 1.67
CA PHE A 34 -33.28 -6.24 1.96
C PHE A 34 -34.69 -5.98 1.43
N ARG A 35 -35.41 -5.03 2.02
CA ARG A 35 -36.66 -4.48 1.48
C ARG A 35 -36.48 -3.00 1.18
N GLU A 36 -37.04 -2.50 0.08
CA GLU A 36 -37.01 -1.06 -0.20
C GLU A 36 -37.74 -0.30 0.92
N GLY A 37 -37.14 0.80 1.36
CA GLY A 37 -37.57 1.55 2.54
C GLY A 37 -37.09 0.99 3.88
N GLN A 38 -36.41 -0.16 3.91
CA GLN A 38 -35.83 -0.70 5.15
C GLN A 38 -34.71 0.22 5.65
N GLU A 39 -34.73 0.51 6.96
CA GLU A 39 -33.76 1.39 7.62
C GLU A 39 -32.89 0.64 8.63
N PHE A 40 -31.64 1.05 8.75
CA PHE A 40 -30.69 0.56 9.73
C PHE A 40 -29.98 1.72 10.41
N ILE A 41 -29.89 1.67 11.74
CA ILE A 41 -29.20 2.71 12.53
C ILE A 41 -27.81 2.21 12.91
N VAL A 42 -26.79 2.86 12.39
CA VAL A 42 -25.38 2.57 12.66
C VAL A 42 -24.87 3.52 13.73
N ARG A 43 -24.78 3.02 14.96
CA ARG A 43 -24.22 3.76 16.10
C ARG A 43 -22.70 3.64 16.20
N ASP A 44 -22.16 2.53 15.69
CA ASP A 44 -20.73 2.23 15.60
C ASP A 44 -20.41 1.83 14.15
N PRO A 45 -19.69 2.67 13.39
CA PRO A 45 -19.40 2.41 11.98
C PRO A 45 -18.39 1.27 11.78
N PHE A 46 -17.80 0.72 12.84
CA PHE A 46 -16.92 -0.44 12.80
C PHE A 46 -17.64 -1.77 13.04
N ARG A 47 -18.92 -1.74 13.42
CA ARG A 47 -19.73 -2.93 13.68
C ARG A 47 -20.81 -3.09 12.62
N LEU A 48 -20.92 -4.31 12.09
CA LEU A 48 -22.02 -4.71 11.23
C LEU A 48 -23.36 -4.55 12.00
N PRO A 49 -24.34 -3.80 11.46
CA PRO A 49 -25.66 -3.70 12.06
C PRO A 49 -26.37 -5.05 12.05
N GLU A 50 -27.14 -5.32 13.10
CA GLU A 50 -27.92 -6.55 13.20
C GLU A 50 -28.90 -6.67 12.01
N GLY A 51 -28.94 -7.84 11.39
CA GLY A 51 -29.78 -8.11 10.21
C GLY A 51 -29.29 -7.46 8.91
N PHE A 52 -28.11 -6.84 8.89
CA PHE A 52 -27.49 -6.32 7.68
C PHE A 52 -26.62 -7.39 7.00
N CYS A 53 -26.67 -7.47 5.67
CA CYS A 53 -25.86 -8.44 4.91
C CYS A 53 -24.36 -8.10 5.00
N GLU A 54 -23.53 -9.06 5.38
CA GLU A 54 -22.06 -8.91 5.49
C GLU A 54 -21.40 -8.44 4.20
N TRP A 55 -21.84 -8.97 3.06
CA TRP A 55 -21.31 -8.59 1.75
C TRP A 55 -21.59 -7.11 1.45
N ALA A 56 -22.86 -6.72 1.54
CA ALA A 56 -23.28 -5.33 1.34
C ALA A 56 -22.56 -4.38 2.32
N TRP A 57 -22.30 -4.83 3.55
CA TRP A 57 -21.54 -4.07 4.53
C TRP A 57 -20.08 -3.87 4.10
N GLY A 58 -19.44 -4.91 3.57
CA GLY A 58 -18.09 -4.82 3.01
C GLY A 58 -17.97 -3.72 1.96
N ASP A 59 -18.97 -3.62 1.08
CA ASP A 59 -19.02 -2.64 -0.01
C ASP A 59 -19.26 -1.21 0.50
N ILE A 60 -20.17 -1.02 1.48
CA ILE A 60 -20.63 0.33 1.85
C ILE A 60 -20.03 0.90 3.15
N ARG A 61 -19.36 0.10 3.99
CA ARG A 61 -18.86 0.55 5.32
C ARG A 61 -17.94 1.75 5.26
N HIS A 62 -17.11 1.86 4.22
CA HIS A 62 -16.23 3.02 4.04
C HIS A 62 -17.02 4.30 3.80
N HIS A 63 -18.12 4.22 3.05
CA HIS A 63 -19.02 5.33 2.82
C HIS A 63 -19.75 5.76 4.09
N ILE A 64 -20.12 4.81 4.96
CA ILE A 64 -20.70 5.10 6.27
C ILE A 64 -19.71 5.85 7.15
N LEU A 65 -18.45 5.41 7.20
CA LEU A 65 -17.38 6.11 7.92
C LEU A 65 -17.19 7.55 7.41
N MET A 66 -17.22 7.76 6.09
CA MET A 66 -17.13 9.11 5.51
C MET A 66 -18.29 10.00 5.92
N VAL A 67 -19.54 9.52 5.81
CA VAL A 67 -20.73 10.28 6.17
C VAL A 67 -20.80 10.54 7.68
N SER A 68 -20.51 9.53 8.52
CA SER A 68 -20.39 9.68 9.97
C SER A 68 -19.36 10.74 10.33
N GLY A 69 -18.22 10.76 9.64
CA GLY A 69 -17.14 11.73 9.84
C GLY A 69 -17.45 13.16 9.37
N GLY A 70 -18.59 13.40 8.71
CA GLY A 70 -18.94 14.72 8.17
C GLY A 70 -18.15 15.11 6.93
N ALA A 71 -17.79 14.15 6.08
CA ALA A 71 -17.11 14.42 4.82
C ALA A 71 -17.92 15.40 3.95
N ASP A 72 -17.27 16.49 3.53
CA ASP A 72 -17.83 17.52 2.64
C ASP A 72 -17.02 17.53 1.34
N MET A 73 -17.45 16.70 0.38
CA MET A 73 -16.80 16.62 -0.93
C MET A 73 -17.55 17.47 -1.96
N ALA A 74 -16.81 18.15 -2.84
CA ALA A 74 -17.36 19.10 -3.80
C ALA A 74 -18.46 18.54 -4.74
N TRP A 75 -18.52 17.21 -4.91
CA TRP A 75 -19.52 16.51 -5.73
C TRP A 75 -20.76 16.08 -4.94
N MET A 76 -20.75 16.18 -3.61
CA MET A 76 -21.90 15.85 -2.77
C MET A 76 -22.92 16.98 -2.79
N LYS A 77 -24.15 16.66 -3.21
CA LYS A 77 -25.27 17.62 -3.21
C LYS A 77 -25.70 18.01 -1.79
N GLN A 78 -25.50 17.14 -0.81
CA GLN A 78 -25.84 17.35 0.60
C GLN A 78 -24.69 16.87 1.48
N ARG A 79 -24.21 17.73 2.38
CA ARG A 79 -23.06 17.50 3.27
C ARG A 79 -23.15 16.26 4.15
N ASN A 80 -24.35 15.74 4.38
CA ASN A 80 -24.62 14.67 5.33
C ASN A 80 -25.25 13.45 4.66
N THR A 81 -25.26 13.36 3.33
CA THR A 81 -25.99 12.31 2.59
C THR A 81 -25.22 11.81 1.38
N LEU A 82 -25.13 10.49 1.25
CA LEU A 82 -24.49 9.82 0.11
C LEU A 82 -25.28 8.58 -0.32
N ILE A 83 -25.21 8.25 -1.61
CA ILE A 83 -25.72 7.00 -2.15
C ILE A 83 -24.56 6.04 -2.39
N ALA A 84 -24.65 4.84 -1.83
CA ALA A 84 -23.71 3.74 -2.04
C ALA A 84 -24.48 2.46 -2.42
N GLY A 85 -23.81 1.49 -3.04
CA GLY A 85 -24.46 0.26 -3.50
C GLY A 85 -23.73 -1.01 -3.07
N CYS A 86 -24.49 -2.06 -2.81
CA CYS A 86 -23.98 -3.43 -2.79
C CYS A 86 -23.72 -3.88 -4.22
N THR A 87 -22.53 -4.39 -4.49
CA THR A 87 -22.12 -4.89 -5.81
C THR A 87 -22.34 -6.40 -5.92
N ASP A 88 -23.53 -6.87 -5.55
CA ASP A 88 -23.94 -8.28 -5.74
C ASP A 88 -24.28 -8.55 -7.21
N TRP A 89 -23.22 -8.62 -8.03
CA TRP A 89 -23.23 -9.01 -9.44
C TRP A 89 -24.42 -8.42 -10.21
N PHE A 90 -25.37 -9.28 -10.62
CA PHE A 90 -26.52 -8.91 -11.43
C PHE A 90 -27.71 -8.37 -10.61
N ARG A 91 -27.63 -8.26 -9.28
CA ARG A 91 -28.73 -7.81 -8.40
C ARG A 91 -28.33 -6.72 -7.38
N PRO A 92 -27.83 -5.56 -7.83
CA PRO A 92 -27.36 -4.52 -6.93
C PRO A 92 -28.48 -3.97 -6.04
N VAL A 93 -28.06 -3.48 -4.86
CA VAL A 93 -28.94 -2.79 -3.91
C VAL A 93 -28.35 -1.43 -3.63
N LEU A 94 -29.13 -0.37 -3.80
CA LEU A 94 -28.72 1.01 -3.53
C LEU A 94 -29.20 1.46 -2.16
N PHE A 95 -28.32 2.11 -1.42
CA PHE A 95 -28.53 2.60 -0.07
C PHE A 95 -28.32 4.12 -0.01
N LYS A 96 -29.23 4.81 0.68
CA LYS A 96 -29.01 6.15 1.22
C LYS A 96 -28.25 6.02 2.52
N ILE A 97 -27.20 6.78 2.71
CA ILE A 97 -26.48 6.88 3.98
C ILE A 97 -26.60 8.32 4.43
N GLU A 98 -27.18 8.53 5.61
CA GLU A 98 -27.45 9.86 6.17
C GLU A 98 -26.85 9.99 7.56
N ARG A 99 -26.10 11.08 7.82
CA ARG A 99 -25.67 11.39 9.18
C ARG A 99 -26.86 11.89 9.99
N ILE A 100 -27.09 11.28 11.15
CA ILE A 100 -28.01 11.74 12.18
C ILE A 100 -27.20 12.52 13.20
N ASP A 101 -27.39 13.84 13.22
CA ASP A 101 -26.89 14.70 14.29
C ASP A 101 -27.94 14.73 15.41
N ASP A 102 -27.54 14.53 16.66
CA ASP A 102 -28.44 14.74 17.81
C ASP A 102 -28.80 16.23 17.86
N ASP A 103 -30.08 16.53 17.73
CA ASP A 103 -30.64 17.88 17.50
C ASP A 103 -30.66 18.74 18.78
N THR A 104 -29.53 18.83 19.48
CA THR A 104 -29.35 19.69 20.68
C THR A 104 -28.11 20.59 20.56
N ALA A 105 -28.16 21.56 19.63
CA ALA A 105 -27.67 22.93 19.82
C ALA A 105 -27.72 23.72 18.51
N LYS A 106 -28.87 24.34 18.21
CA LYS A 106 -28.93 25.49 17.32
C LYS A 106 -28.43 26.73 18.07
N THR A 107 -27.24 27.24 17.77
CA THR A 107 -26.97 28.68 17.89
C THR A 107 -25.84 29.09 16.93
N PRO A 108 -26.03 30.12 16.09
CA PRO A 108 -24.97 30.59 15.19
C PRO A 108 -23.97 31.44 15.98
N ARG A 109 -22.72 30.99 16.11
CA ARG A 109 -21.65 31.81 16.71
C ARG A 109 -20.87 32.55 15.62
N LYS A 110 -21.08 33.87 15.63
CA LYS A 110 -20.39 34.92 14.89
C LYS A 110 -18.86 34.74 14.91
N GLN A 111 -18.24 35.14 13.81
CA GLN A 111 -16.82 35.43 13.71
C GLN A 111 -16.36 36.29 14.91
N ALA A 112 -15.55 35.69 15.77
CA ALA A 112 -14.75 36.41 16.74
C ALA A 112 -13.31 35.95 16.57
N LYS A 113 -12.48 36.87 16.07
CA LYS A 113 -11.03 36.75 16.05
C LYS A 113 -10.56 36.45 17.48
N SER A 114 -10.01 35.27 17.69
CA SER A 114 -9.26 34.91 18.89
C SER A 114 -8.02 34.19 18.43
N ASN A 115 -6.91 34.93 18.40
CA ASN A 115 -5.55 34.39 18.36
C ASN A 115 -5.39 33.33 19.45
N LYS A 116 -5.45 32.05 19.06
CA LYS A 116 -4.80 30.93 19.75
C LYS A 116 -4.45 29.90 18.68
N GLN A 117 -3.16 29.75 18.42
CA GLN A 117 -2.60 28.70 17.57
C GLN A 117 -3.13 27.34 18.02
N PRO A 118 -3.61 26.48 17.10
CA PRO A 118 -3.82 25.08 17.42
C PRO A 118 -2.44 24.43 17.60
N THR A 119 -2.23 23.78 18.74
CA THR A 119 -1.06 22.94 18.97
C THR A 119 -1.00 21.85 17.90
N SER A 120 0.03 21.95 17.08
CA SER A 120 0.45 21.04 16.03
C SER A 120 0.99 19.74 16.63
N GLU A 121 0.47 18.59 16.22
CA GLU A 121 1.21 17.34 16.46
C GLU A 121 1.05 16.25 15.38
N THR A 122 0.47 16.54 14.20
CA THR A 122 0.39 15.53 13.12
C THR A 122 0.68 16.04 11.70
N ALA A 123 1.08 17.29 11.50
CA ALA A 123 1.65 17.71 10.23
C ALA A 123 3.16 17.41 10.24
N GLN A 124 3.62 16.45 9.43
CA GLN A 124 5.05 16.31 9.18
C GLN A 124 5.55 17.62 8.53
N SER A 125 6.76 18.09 8.87
CA SER A 125 7.38 19.24 8.20
C SER A 125 7.82 18.81 6.80
N VAL A 126 6.91 18.91 5.85
CA VAL A 126 7.12 18.49 4.47
C VAL A 126 7.86 19.58 3.71
N SER A 127 9.11 19.32 3.31
CA SER A 127 9.85 20.18 2.37
C SER A 127 9.67 19.66 0.94
N PRO A 128 9.58 20.54 -0.09
CA PRO A 128 9.60 20.11 -1.49
C PRO A 128 10.79 19.21 -1.85
N SER A 129 11.92 19.37 -1.17
CA SER A 129 13.11 18.53 -1.34
C SER A 129 12.91 17.07 -0.95
N ASN A 130 11.95 16.77 -0.07
CA ASN A 130 11.67 15.41 0.40
C ASN A 130 11.12 14.50 -0.71
N PHE A 131 10.53 15.11 -1.75
CA PHE A 131 9.99 14.39 -2.90
C PHE A 131 10.93 14.39 -4.12
N ALA A 132 12.19 14.80 -3.93
CA ALA A 132 13.19 14.72 -4.97
C ALA A 132 13.97 13.41 -4.87
N LEU A 133 14.03 12.66 -5.97
CA LEU A 133 14.94 11.53 -6.11
C LEU A 133 16.41 12.03 -6.11
N PRO A 134 17.40 11.20 -5.75
CA PRO A 134 18.81 11.56 -5.91
C PRO A 134 19.21 11.76 -7.37
N THR A 135 20.21 12.59 -7.61
CA THR A 135 20.65 12.98 -8.97
C THR A 135 21.01 11.78 -9.86
N SER A 136 21.63 10.73 -9.32
CA SER A 136 21.94 9.51 -10.07
C SER A 136 20.67 8.91 -10.67
N TRP A 137 19.60 8.80 -9.89
CA TRP A 137 18.32 8.25 -10.31
C TRP A 137 17.55 9.20 -11.21
N GLN A 138 17.54 10.50 -10.91
CA GLN A 138 16.88 11.50 -11.77
C GLN A 138 17.41 11.47 -13.21
N THR A 139 18.70 11.20 -13.40
CA THR A 139 19.32 11.18 -14.72
C THR A 139 18.72 10.09 -15.60
N HIS A 140 18.53 8.89 -15.04
CA HIS A 140 17.99 7.73 -15.75
C HIS A 140 16.46 7.71 -15.80
N LEU A 141 15.80 8.24 -14.77
CA LEU A 141 14.33 8.25 -14.64
C LEU A 141 13.66 9.52 -15.17
N ARG A 142 14.41 10.49 -15.72
CA ARG A 142 13.87 11.78 -16.18
C ARG A 142 12.66 11.61 -17.10
N GLY A 143 12.75 10.70 -18.06
CA GLY A 143 11.66 10.45 -19.02
C GLY A 143 10.41 9.88 -18.35
N GLU A 144 10.58 9.03 -17.33
CA GLU A 144 9.48 8.44 -16.56
C GLU A 144 8.84 9.49 -15.64
N MET A 145 9.66 10.30 -14.97
CA MET A 145 9.20 11.36 -14.07
C MET A 145 8.47 12.48 -14.81
N ALA A 146 8.75 12.69 -16.09
CA ALA A 146 8.06 13.66 -16.94
C ALA A 146 6.64 13.21 -17.36
N GLN A 147 6.28 11.94 -17.12
CA GLN A 147 4.97 11.41 -17.50
C GLN A 147 3.84 12.02 -16.64
N PRO A 148 2.64 12.26 -17.21
CA PRO A 148 1.51 12.85 -16.47
C PRO A 148 1.16 12.08 -15.19
N TYR A 149 1.15 10.75 -15.24
CA TYR A 149 0.79 9.92 -14.09
C TYR A 149 1.74 10.12 -12.89
N PHE A 150 3.03 10.40 -13.15
CA PHE A 150 4.02 10.59 -12.08
C PHE A 150 3.80 11.93 -11.38
N GLN A 151 3.43 12.97 -12.14
CA GLN A 151 3.07 14.27 -11.58
C GLN A 151 1.80 14.18 -10.73
N GLU A 152 0.79 13.45 -11.22
CA GLU A 152 -0.43 13.16 -10.46
C GLU A 152 -0.13 12.36 -9.19
N LEU A 153 0.74 11.35 -9.28
CA LEU A 153 1.21 10.57 -8.13
C LEU A 153 1.91 11.45 -7.09
N MET A 154 2.84 12.32 -7.50
CA MET A 154 3.54 13.22 -6.56
C MET A 154 2.58 14.21 -5.90
N ALA A 155 1.62 14.78 -6.64
CA ALA A 155 0.61 15.66 -6.07
C ALA A 155 -0.29 14.92 -5.06
N PHE A 156 -0.71 13.69 -5.39
CA PHE A 156 -1.45 12.82 -4.47
C PHE A 156 -0.66 12.55 -3.19
N VAL A 157 0.61 12.15 -3.32
CA VAL A 157 1.48 11.83 -2.17
C VAL A 157 1.70 13.05 -1.28
N GLN A 158 1.99 14.22 -1.85
CA GLN A 158 2.13 15.48 -1.11
C GLN A 158 0.87 15.81 -0.32
N GLN A 159 -0.31 15.64 -0.93
CA GLN A 159 -1.59 15.86 -0.27
C GLN A 159 -1.85 14.86 0.86
N GLU A 160 -1.50 13.59 0.68
CA GLU A 160 -1.63 12.58 1.74
C GLU A 160 -0.73 12.91 2.94
N TYR A 161 0.53 13.28 2.71
CA TYR A 161 1.44 13.70 3.80
C TYR A 161 0.97 14.98 4.51
N ALA A 162 0.28 15.89 3.82
CA ALA A 162 -0.27 17.10 4.41
C ALA A 162 -1.52 16.84 5.27
N THR A 163 -2.23 15.73 5.07
CA THR A 163 -3.56 15.49 5.66
C THR A 163 -3.66 14.24 6.52
N ARG A 164 -2.72 13.31 6.42
CA ARG A 164 -2.78 12.00 7.09
C ARG A 164 -1.42 11.60 7.65
N ALA A 165 -1.44 10.68 8.60
CA ALA A 165 -0.24 9.98 9.04
C ALA A 165 0.16 8.97 7.95
N VAL A 166 1.11 9.36 7.11
CA VAL A 166 1.69 8.54 6.05
C VAL A 166 3.07 8.04 6.46
N TYR A 167 3.36 6.79 6.12
CA TYR A 167 4.65 6.14 6.30
C TYR A 167 5.29 5.73 4.97
N PRO A 168 6.62 5.76 4.85
CA PRO A 168 7.58 6.26 5.87
C PRO A 168 7.42 7.78 6.09
N PRO A 169 8.09 8.40 7.07
CA PRO A 169 8.22 9.86 7.12
C PRO A 169 8.67 10.45 5.76
N ALA A 170 8.18 11.65 5.41
CA ALA A 170 8.36 12.21 4.06
C ALA A 170 9.84 12.33 3.64
N ASP A 171 10.73 12.67 4.55
CA ASP A 171 12.19 12.74 4.35
C ASP A 171 12.83 11.39 4.07
N LEU A 172 12.16 10.29 4.42
CA LEU A 172 12.60 8.91 4.20
C LEU A 172 11.92 8.24 2.99
N LEU A 173 11.05 8.95 2.25
CA LEU A 173 10.31 8.38 1.12
C LEU A 173 11.23 7.70 0.09
N PHE A 174 12.34 8.34 -0.24
CA PHE A 174 13.29 7.88 -1.24
C PHE A 174 14.59 7.32 -0.64
N SER A 175 14.59 6.87 0.61
CA SER A 175 15.80 6.38 1.29
C SER A 175 16.49 5.22 0.56
N ALA A 176 15.73 4.29 -0.05
CA ALA A 176 16.33 3.23 -0.88
C ALA A 176 17.18 3.78 -2.04
N PHE A 177 16.69 4.83 -2.70
CA PHE A 177 17.39 5.47 -3.81
C PHE A 177 18.56 6.33 -3.32
N GLN A 178 18.41 7.00 -2.17
CA GLN A 178 19.45 7.83 -1.55
C GLN A 178 20.65 6.98 -1.10
N ALA A 179 20.38 5.81 -0.52
CA ALA A 179 21.40 4.90 -0.02
C ALA A 179 22.14 4.18 -1.15
N VAL A 180 21.47 3.92 -2.28
CA VAL A 180 22.03 3.15 -3.40
C VAL A 180 21.98 3.97 -4.68
N PRO A 181 23.08 4.64 -5.08
CA PRO A 181 23.18 5.27 -6.40
C PRO A 181 22.91 4.25 -7.52
N PHE A 182 22.36 4.73 -8.64
CA PHE A 182 21.91 3.87 -9.75
C PHE A 182 23.01 2.92 -10.23
N GLU A 183 24.25 3.42 -10.31
CA GLU A 183 25.44 2.72 -10.77
C GLU A 183 26.04 1.77 -9.72
N GLN A 184 25.62 1.88 -8.46
CA GLN A 184 26.12 1.06 -7.35
C GLN A 184 25.19 -0.09 -6.99
N VAL A 185 24.02 -0.19 -7.61
CA VAL A 185 23.13 -1.32 -7.42
C VAL A 185 23.84 -2.61 -7.86
N LYS A 186 23.79 -3.63 -6.99
CA LYS A 186 24.26 -5.00 -7.20
C LYS A 186 23.12 -6.02 -7.03
N VAL A 187 22.28 -5.79 -6.03
CA VAL A 187 21.17 -6.68 -5.67
C VAL A 187 19.89 -5.87 -5.55
N VAL A 188 18.76 -6.41 -6.01
CA VAL A 188 17.43 -5.83 -5.86
C VAL A 188 16.57 -6.81 -5.09
N ILE A 189 15.97 -6.36 -3.99
CA ILE A 189 15.02 -7.13 -3.19
C ILE A 189 13.69 -6.40 -3.23
N LEU A 190 12.64 -7.09 -3.70
CA LEU A 190 11.33 -6.48 -3.88
C LEU A 190 10.39 -6.77 -2.69
N GLY A 191 9.91 -5.70 -2.08
CA GLY A 191 8.81 -5.71 -1.11
C GLY A 191 7.48 -5.27 -1.73
N GLN A 192 6.40 -5.37 -0.97
CA GLN A 192 5.07 -4.98 -1.43
C GLN A 192 4.76 -3.52 -1.10
N ASP A 193 4.48 -3.22 0.16
CA ASP A 193 4.21 -1.88 0.69
C ASP A 193 4.95 -1.65 2.01
N PRO A 194 5.13 -0.40 2.46
CA PRO A 194 5.84 -0.11 3.70
C PRO A 194 5.10 -0.65 4.91
N TYR A 195 5.82 -0.87 6.01
CA TYR A 195 5.15 -1.11 7.29
C TYR A 195 4.29 0.10 7.70
N HIS A 196 3.05 -0.18 8.10
CA HIS A 196 2.04 0.84 8.37
C HIS A 196 1.93 1.24 9.85
N GLY A 197 2.83 0.76 10.72
CA GLY A 197 2.88 1.13 12.13
C GLY A 197 3.87 2.26 12.40
N LYS A 198 3.57 3.07 13.43
CA LYS A 198 4.40 4.20 13.84
C LYS A 198 5.85 3.80 14.10
N GLY A 199 6.77 4.51 13.45
CA GLY A 199 8.22 4.32 13.57
C GLY A 199 8.78 3.10 12.84
N GLN A 200 7.94 2.26 12.22
CA GLN A 200 8.41 1.04 11.57
C GLN A 200 9.13 1.33 10.25
N ALA A 201 8.42 1.87 9.26
CA ALA A 201 8.98 2.07 7.93
C ALA A 201 10.02 3.20 7.89
N ASN A 202 11.18 2.89 7.30
CA ASN A 202 12.31 3.79 7.11
C ASN A 202 12.70 3.98 5.62
N GLY A 203 11.75 3.73 4.70
CA GLY A 203 11.97 3.90 3.26
C GLY A 203 12.69 2.75 2.56
N LEU A 204 12.91 1.62 3.25
CA LEU A 204 13.55 0.42 2.72
C LEU A 204 12.60 -0.78 2.85
N ALA A 205 12.49 -1.63 1.81
CA ALA A 205 11.73 -2.88 1.88
C ALA A 205 12.24 -3.79 3.00
N PHE A 206 11.32 -4.46 3.71
CA PHE A 206 11.57 -5.35 4.86
C PHE A 206 12.25 -4.74 6.09
N SER A 207 12.91 -3.59 5.97
CA SER A 207 13.65 -2.90 7.03
C SER A 207 12.72 -2.21 8.03
N VAL A 208 13.19 -2.11 9.28
CA VAL A 208 12.57 -1.24 10.30
C VAL A 208 13.62 -0.34 10.95
N SER A 209 13.18 0.78 11.52
CA SER A 209 14.07 1.68 12.28
C SER A 209 14.69 0.98 13.51
N ASP A 210 15.85 1.45 13.95
CA ASP A 210 16.49 0.94 15.17
C ASP A 210 15.59 1.12 16.41
N GLY A 211 15.63 0.13 17.31
CA GLY A 211 14.78 0.08 18.51
C GLY A 211 13.35 -0.42 18.26
N VAL A 212 12.94 -0.64 17.00
CA VAL A 212 11.66 -1.25 16.65
C VAL A 212 11.76 -2.77 16.68
N SER A 213 10.72 -3.45 17.18
CA SER A 213 10.64 -4.91 17.13
C SER A 213 10.72 -5.41 15.69
N VAL A 214 11.64 -6.35 15.45
CA VAL A 214 11.82 -7.02 14.16
C VAL A 214 10.50 -7.71 13.74
N PRO A 215 9.92 -7.37 12.57
CA PRO A 215 8.70 -7.98 12.08
C PRO A 215 8.87 -9.47 11.75
N PRO A 216 7.78 -10.28 11.74
CA PRO A 216 7.87 -11.72 11.51
C PRO A 216 8.57 -12.12 10.21
N SER A 217 8.29 -11.42 9.10
CA SER A 217 8.96 -11.69 7.81
C SER A 217 10.47 -11.44 7.89
N LEU A 218 10.90 -10.36 8.57
CA LEU A 218 12.32 -10.06 8.72
C LEU A 218 13.03 -11.05 9.66
N LYS A 219 12.34 -11.56 10.69
CA LYS A 219 12.87 -12.66 11.51
C LYS A 219 13.16 -13.90 10.68
N ASN A 220 12.25 -14.26 9.77
CA ASN A 220 12.45 -15.40 8.88
C ASN A 220 13.61 -15.16 7.89
N ILE A 221 13.76 -13.93 7.37
CA ILE A 221 14.92 -13.55 6.56
C ILE A 221 16.23 -13.78 7.33
N PHE A 222 16.32 -13.31 8.58
CA PHE A 222 17.52 -13.52 9.40
C PHE A 222 17.76 -14.99 9.76
N GLN A 223 16.69 -15.77 9.97
CA GLN A 223 16.81 -17.22 10.19
C GLN A 223 17.37 -17.93 8.96
N GLU A 224 16.92 -17.57 7.76
CA GLU A 224 17.46 -18.13 6.51
C GLU A 224 18.92 -17.73 6.32
N ILE A 225 19.30 -16.47 6.58
CA ILE A 225 20.71 -16.03 6.52
C ILE A 225 21.58 -16.85 7.49
N ALA A 226 21.10 -17.05 8.71
CA ALA A 226 21.82 -17.82 9.72
C ALA A 226 22.02 -19.29 9.28
N GLN A 227 21.02 -19.90 8.65
CA GLN A 227 21.11 -21.27 8.14
C GLN A 227 22.00 -21.35 6.88
N ASP A 228 21.90 -20.38 5.97
CA ASP A 228 22.61 -20.38 4.69
C ASP A 228 24.10 -20.06 4.85
N LEU A 229 24.44 -19.08 5.70
CA LEU A 229 25.78 -18.53 5.84
C LEU A 229 26.45 -18.85 7.19
N GLY A 230 25.74 -19.50 8.13
CA GLY A 230 26.27 -19.78 9.47
C GLY A 230 26.49 -18.52 10.32
N GLN A 231 25.79 -17.43 10.01
CA GLN A 231 25.96 -16.13 10.67
C GLN A 231 25.03 -15.96 11.88
N PRO A 232 25.42 -15.16 12.88
CA PRO A 232 24.54 -14.86 14.01
C PRO A 232 23.34 -14.00 13.56
N ILE A 233 22.18 -14.24 14.17
CA ILE A 233 20.97 -13.44 13.91
C ILE A 233 21.19 -12.00 14.43
N PRO A 234 21.05 -10.97 13.58
CA PRO A 234 21.17 -9.59 14.00
C PRO A 234 20.10 -9.17 15.01
N THR A 235 20.46 -8.30 15.94
CA THR A 235 19.53 -7.72 16.91
C THR A 235 18.74 -6.54 16.35
N SER A 236 19.33 -5.79 15.40
CA SER A 236 18.66 -4.69 14.70
C SER A 236 17.94 -5.15 13.43
N GLY A 237 16.72 -4.67 13.25
CA GLY A 237 15.95 -4.82 12.02
C GLY A 237 16.25 -3.77 10.94
N ASN A 238 17.20 -2.86 11.18
CA ASN A 238 17.60 -1.84 10.22
C ASN A 238 18.55 -2.42 9.16
N LEU A 239 18.09 -2.43 7.92
CA LEU A 239 18.79 -2.96 6.76
C LEU A 239 19.58 -1.89 5.97
N MET A 240 19.77 -0.68 6.51
CA MET A 240 20.61 0.34 5.87
C MET A 240 22.02 -0.18 5.56
N ARG A 241 22.57 -1.03 6.45
CA ARG A 241 23.86 -1.72 6.24
C ARG A 241 23.93 -2.54 4.95
N TRP A 242 22.82 -3.02 4.41
CA TRP A 242 22.77 -3.70 3.11
C TRP A 242 22.68 -2.70 1.96
N ALA A 243 21.87 -1.67 2.13
CA ALA A 243 21.73 -0.61 1.13
C ALA A 243 23.08 0.04 0.82
N GLU A 244 23.85 0.40 1.84
CA GLU A 244 25.21 0.96 1.71
C GLU A 244 26.20 0.05 0.94
N GLN A 245 25.89 -1.24 0.75
CA GLN A 245 26.69 -2.21 0.01
C GLN A 245 26.21 -2.46 -1.43
N GLY A 246 25.13 -1.80 -1.86
CA GLY A 246 24.54 -1.95 -3.19
C GLY A 246 23.24 -2.77 -3.24
N VAL A 247 22.59 -3.03 -2.10
CA VAL A 247 21.31 -3.76 -2.05
C VAL A 247 20.13 -2.78 -2.10
N LEU A 248 19.50 -2.66 -3.26
CA LEU A 248 18.30 -1.86 -3.46
C LEU A 248 17.07 -2.57 -2.84
N LEU A 249 16.64 -2.10 -1.67
CA LEU A 249 15.49 -2.59 -0.94
C LEU A 249 14.22 -1.84 -1.37
N LEU A 250 13.60 -2.26 -2.47
CA LEU A 250 12.54 -1.52 -3.15
C LEU A 250 11.15 -2.13 -2.88
N ASN A 251 10.24 -1.35 -2.29
CA ASN A 251 8.82 -1.72 -2.28
C ASN A 251 8.17 -1.34 -3.62
N ALA A 252 7.15 -2.07 -4.06
CA ALA A 252 6.36 -1.69 -5.22
C ALA A 252 5.41 -0.51 -4.95
N ILE A 253 5.01 -0.31 -3.69
CA ILE A 253 4.30 0.86 -3.21
C ILE A 253 5.20 1.55 -2.19
N LEU A 254 5.50 2.85 -2.37
CA LEU A 254 6.48 3.54 -1.51
C LEU A 254 5.86 4.27 -0.31
N THR A 255 4.54 4.35 -0.22
CA THR A 255 3.84 5.03 0.87
C THR A 255 2.60 4.28 1.32
N VAL A 256 2.23 4.43 2.59
CA VAL A 256 1.04 3.82 3.18
C VAL A 256 0.49 4.70 4.29
N VAL A 257 -0.83 4.73 4.45
CA VAL A 257 -1.48 5.40 5.59
C VAL A 257 -1.34 4.51 6.81
N GLU A 258 -1.11 5.13 7.97
CA GLU A 258 -1.04 4.43 9.24
C GLU A 258 -2.20 3.42 9.40
N LYS A 259 -1.84 2.19 9.78
CA LYS A 259 -2.76 1.07 10.05
C LYS A 259 -3.66 0.68 8.87
N THR A 260 -3.38 1.16 7.65
CA THR A 260 -4.19 0.90 6.46
C THR A 260 -3.30 0.29 5.38
N PRO A 261 -2.95 -1.01 5.47
CA PRO A 261 -2.10 -1.66 4.48
C PRO A 261 -2.66 -1.47 3.07
N ARG A 262 -1.76 -1.27 2.09
CA ARG A 262 -2.09 -1.04 0.68
C ARG A 262 -2.98 0.18 0.40
N SER A 263 -3.10 1.15 1.31
CA SER A 263 -3.94 2.33 1.11
C SER A 263 -3.60 3.15 -0.15
N HIS A 264 -2.34 3.10 -0.60
CA HIS A 264 -1.87 3.81 -1.80
C HIS A 264 -1.66 2.89 -3.01
N GLN A 265 -2.24 1.70 -2.98
CA GLN A 265 -2.28 0.81 -4.14
C GLN A 265 -3.03 1.47 -5.30
N ASN A 266 -2.58 1.21 -6.53
CA ASN A 266 -3.14 1.75 -7.78
C ASN A 266 -3.14 3.28 -7.85
N LYS A 267 -2.24 3.95 -7.12
CA LYS A 267 -2.07 5.41 -7.19
C LYS A 267 -0.96 5.86 -8.14
N GLY A 268 -0.22 4.90 -8.70
CA GLY A 268 0.86 5.15 -9.67
C GLY A 268 2.23 4.66 -9.20
N TRP A 269 2.38 4.28 -7.92
CA TRP A 269 3.65 3.77 -7.41
C TRP A 269 4.12 2.52 -8.14
N GLU A 270 3.22 1.58 -8.39
CA GLU A 270 3.56 0.33 -9.05
C GLU A 270 4.11 0.57 -10.45
N ARG A 271 3.50 1.51 -11.20
CA ARG A 271 3.99 1.92 -12.53
C ARG A 271 5.38 2.54 -12.45
N PHE A 272 5.60 3.41 -11.47
CA PHE A 272 6.91 4.03 -11.26
C PHE A 272 7.97 2.99 -10.90
N THR A 273 7.69 2.10 -9.95
CA THR A 273 8.66 1.08 -9.52
C THR A 273 8.90 0.02 -10.61
N ASP A 274 7.92 -0.25 -11.46
CA ASP A 274 8.10 -1.12 -12.63
C ASP A 274 9.04 -0.49 -13.65
N ALA A 275 8.91 0.82 -13.88
CA ALA A 275 9.85 1.56 -14.72
C ALA A 275 11.25 1.58 -14.10
N VAL A 276 11.38 1.71 -12.78
CA VAL A 276 12.67 1.60 -12.08
C VAL A 276 13.33 0.24 -12.34
N ILE A 277 12.61 -0.87 -12.16
CA ILE A 277 13.14 -2.23 -12.38
C ILE A 277 13.56 -2.39 -13.84
N ARG A 278 12.70 -2.00 -14.77
CA ARG A 278 12.94 -2.11 -16.21
C ARG A 278 14.16 -1.30 -16.65
N ILE A 279 14.22 -0.01 -16.32
CA ILE A 279 15.35 0.87 -16.69
C ILE A 279 16.65 0.38 -16.06
N LEU A 280 16.60 -0.05 -14.80
CA LEU A 280 17.77 -0.60 -14.13
C LEU A 280 18.25 -1.88 -14.81
N SER A 281 17.34 -2.78 -15.17
CA SER A 281 17.67 -4.02 -15.88
C SER A 281 18.18 -3.77 -17.30
N GLU A 282 17.61 -2.82 -18.03
CA GLU A 282 18.02 -2.49 -19.40
C GLU A 282 19.42 -1.84 -19.48
N GLN A 283 19.83 -1.12 -18.44
CA GLN A 283 21.04 -0.27 -18.46
C GLN A 283 22.17 -0.76 -17.57
N ARG A 284 21.92 -1.75 -16.72
CA ARG A 284 22.95 -2.41 -15.90
C ARG A 284 23.06 -3.86 -16.31
N GLU A 285 24.13 -4.51 -15.88
CA GLU A 285 24.42 -5.91 -16.17
C GLU A 285 24.80 -6.61 -14.86
N HIS A 286 24.65 -7.92 -14.82
CA HIS A 286 25.08 -8.75 -13.68
C HIS A 286 24.50 -8.32 -12.32
N LEU A 287 23.24 -7.86 -12.33
CA LEU A 287 22.46 -7.65 -11.12
C LEU A 287 21.84 -8.96 -10.62
N VAL A 288 21.62 -9.04 -9.32
CA VAL A 288 20.86 -10.12 -8.69
C VAL A 288 19.48 -9.62 -8.28
N PHE A 289 18.42 -10.30 -8.66
CA PHE A 289 17.04 -10.00 -8.28
C PHE A 289 16.50 -11.10 -7.38
N LEU A 290 16.15 -10.75 -6.14
CA LEU A 290 15.52 -11.65 -5.17
C LEU A 290 14.00 -11.43 -5.18
N LEU A 291 13.28 -12.36 -5.79
CA LEU A 291 11.84 -12.27 -6.00
C LEU A 291 11.11 -13.23 -5.06
N TRP A 292 10.72 -12.71 -3.89
CA TRP A 292 10.08 -13.51 -2.85
C TRP A 292 8.56 -13.40 -2.87
N GLY A 293 7.89 -14.50 -3.24
CA GLY A 293 6.45 -14.61 -3.35
C GLY A 293 5.89 -14.18 -4.71
N ALA A 294 4.64 -14.60 -4.96
CA ALA A 294 3.99 -14.46 -6.26
C ALA A 294 3.91 -13.01 -6.78
N TYR A 295 3.81 -12.02 -5.88
CA TYR A 295 3.78 -10.61 -6.29
C TYR A 295 5.13 -10.16 -6.86
N ALA A 296 6.24 -10.49 -6.21
CA ALA A 296 7.57 -10.14 -6.67
C ALA A 296 7.98 -10.96 -7.91
N GLN A 297 7.61 -12.25 -7.96
CA GLN A 297 7.89 -13.12 -9.11
C GLN A 297 7.26 -12.59 -10.41
N LYS A 298 6.04 -12.03 -10.35
CA LYS A 298 5.42 -11.36 -11.51
C LYS A 298 6.23 -10.18 -12.05
N LYS A 299 7.03 -9.52 -11.21
CA LYS A 299 7.93 -8.44 -11.66
C LYS A 299 9.17 -8.99 -12.38
N GLY A 300 9.41 -10.30 -12.33
CA GLY A 300 10.45 -10.98 -13.10
C GLY A 300 10.30 -10.82 -14.61
N ASP A 301 9.07 -10.59 -15.10
CA ASP A 301 8.80 -10.32 -16.52
C ASP A 301 9.39 -8.98 -17.01
N LEU A 302 9.71 -8.06 -16.09
CA LEU A 302 10.30 -6.76 -16.38
C LEU A 302 11.83 -6.81 -16.50
N ILE A 303 12.44 -7.95 -16.17
CA ILE A 303 13.89 -8.11 -16.10
C ILE A 303 14.39 -8.62 -17.46
N ASP A 304 15.31 -7.88 -18.07
CA ASP A 304 15.99 -8.27 -19.30
C ASP A 304 16.97 -9.42 -19.01
N ARG A 305 16.53 -10.65 -19.33
CA ARG A 305 17.34 -11.86 -19.15
C ARG A 305 18.57 -11.92 -20.06
N GLN A 306 18.65 -11.08 -21.10
CA GLN A 306 19.81 -11.04 -22.00
C GLN A 306 21.00 -10.29 -21.39
N ARG A 307 20.79 -9.53 -20.30
CA ARG A 307 21.81 -8.73 -19.60
C ARG A 307 22.63 -9.50 -18.56
N GLY A 308 22.53 -10.84 -18.57
CA GLY A 308 23.30 -11.70 -17.68
C GLY A 308 22.97 -11.50 -16.20
N HIS A 309 21.72 -11.14 -15.88
CA HIS A 309 21.22 -11.03 -14.51
C HIS A 309 20.98 -12.40 -13.88
N LEU A 310 21.11 -12.47 -12.56
CA LEU A 310 20.65 -13.61 -11.78
C LEU A 310 19.27 -13.31 -11.19
N ILE A 311 18.30 -14.18 -11.43
CA ILE A 311 16.95 -14.09 -10.86
C ILE A 311 16.75 -15.28 -9.93
N LEU A 312 16.54 -15.01 -8.64
CA LEU A 312 16.31 -16.03 -7.63
C LEU A 312 14.89 -15.87 -7.07
N GLU A 313 14.08 -16.92 -7.22
CA GLU A 313 12.67 -16.94 -6.85
C GLU A 313 12.43 -17.93 -5.71
N ALA A 314 11.67 -17.50 -4.69
CA ALA A 314 11.30 -18.33 -3.56
C ALA A 314 9.91 -17.94 -3.04
N ALA A 315 9.35 -18.74 -2.12
CA ALA A 315 8.14 -18.32 -1.41
C ALA A 315 8.41 -17.04 -0.60
N HIS A 316 7.36 -16.30 -0.23
CA HIS A 316 7.53 -15.10 0.58
C HIS A 316 8.04 -15.46 1.99
N PRO A 317 8.90 -14.66 2.65
CA PRO A 317 9.36 -14.89 4.02
C PRO A 317 8.27 -14.74 5.09
N SER A 318 7.01 -14.57 4.71
CA SER A 318 5.90 -14.41 5.66
C SER A 318 5.69 -15.72 6.43
N PRO A 319 5.28 -15.69 7.71
CA PRO A 319 4.95 -16.90 8.46
C PRO A 319 3.97 -17.85 7.74
N TYR A 320 3.10 -17.32 6.88
CA TYR A 320 2.13 -18.11 6.11
C TYR A 320 2.75 -18.94 4.97
N SER A 321 3.96 -18.62 4.53
CA SER A 321 4.56 -19.22 3.33
C SER A 321 6.03 -19.61 3.49
N ALA A 322 6.71 -19.17 4.55
CA ALA A 322 8.16 -19.34 4.67
C ALA A 322 8.60 -20.82 4.67
N ALA A 323 7.86 -21.67 5.38
CA ALA A 323 8.09 -23.12 5.39
C ALA A 323 7.83 -23.81 4.04
N ASN A 324 7.07 -23.16 3.14
CA ASN A 324 6.67 -23.70 1.85
C ASN A 324 7.60 -23.23 0.71
N GLY A 325 8.86 -22.91 1.01
CA GLY A 325 9.87 -22.64 -0.01
C GLY A 325 10.66 -21.35 0.13
N PHE A 326 10.60 -20.64 1.27
CA PHE A 326 11.58 -19.59 1.60
C PHE A 326 12.76 -20.19 2.37
N PHE A 327 12.48 -21.00 3.39
CA PHE A 327 13.52 -21.67 4.14
C PHE A 327 14.24 -22.71 3.30
N GLY A 328 15.57 -22.70 3.33
CA GLY A 328 16.43 -23.53 2.51
C GLY A 328 16.58 -23.05 1.07
N CYS A 329 16.08 -21.86 0.71
CA CYS A 329 16.27 -21.30 -0.62
C CYS A 329 17.73 -20.94 -0.89
N ARG A 330 18.51 -20.60 0.15
CA ARG A 330 19.94 -20.27 0.08
C ARG A 330 20.26 -19.14 -0.88
N HIS A 331 19.37 -18.14 -0.98
CA HIS A 331 19.55 -17.03 -1.92
C HIS A 331 20.75 -16.15 -1.57
N PHE A 332 21.14 -16.06 -0.30
CA PHE A 332 22.20 -15.15 0.15
C PHE A 332 23.59 -15.65 -0.26
N SER A 333 23.86 -16.95 -0.10
CA SER A 333 25.09 -17.59 -0.59
C SER A 333 25.15 -17.61 -2.11
N GLN A 334 24.05 -17.97 -2.80
CA GLN A 334 23.97 -17.92 -4.26
C GLN A 334 24.23 -16.51 -4.80
N THR A 335 23.69 -15.49 -4.15
CA THR A 335 23.95 -14.08 -4.50
C THR A 335 25.44 -13.78 -4.40
N ASN A 336 26.08 -14.13 -3.29
CA ASN A 336 27.51 -13.83 -3.10
C ASN A 336 28.38 -14.59 -4.11
N VAL A 337 28.11 -15.86 -4.36
CA VAL A 337 28.82 -16.64 -5.40
C VAL A 337 28.69 -15.98 -6.77
N PHE A 338 27.49 -15.52 -7.12
CA PHE A 338 27.27 -14.84 -8.39
C PHE A 338 28.02 -13.50 -8.49
N LEU A 339 28.04 -12.72 -7.41
CA LEU A 339 28.81 -11.47 -7.40
C LEU A 339 30.31 -11.75 -7.57
N GLU A 340 30.86 -12.77 -6.88
CA GLU A 340 32.26 -13.15 -6.99
C GLU A 340 32.64 -13.60 -8.40
N THR A 341 31.81 -14.42 -9.05
CA THR A 341 32.08 -14.91 -10.42
C THR A 341 32.09 -13.79 -11.46
N HIS A 342 31.45 -12.66 -11.16
CA HIS A 342 31.45 -11.46 -12.00
C HIS A 342 32.41 -10.36 -11.50
N GLY A 343 33.31 -10.68 -10.56
CA GLY A 343 34.31 -9.74 -10.05
C GLY A 343 33.74 -8.62 -9.17
N LEU A 344 32.51 -8.77 -8.68
CA LEU A 344 31.86 -7.83 -7.78
C LEU A 344 32.08 -8.24 -6.32
N THR A 345 32.24 -7.26 -5.44
CA THR A 345 32.38 -7.53 -4.00
C THR A 345 31.09 -8.15 -3.43
N PRO A 346 31.19 -9.29 -2.73
CA PRO A 346 30.06 -9.92 -2.03
C PRO A 346 29.37 -8.98 -1.05
N ILE A 347 28.11 -9.28 -0.74
CA ILE A 347 27.37 -8.58 0.31
C ILE A 347 27.70 -9.21 1.66
N ARG A 348 27.97 -8.38 2.66
CA ARG A 348 27.96 -8.76 4.07
C ARG A 348 26.53 -8.67 4.58
N TRP A 349 25.82 -9.79 4.51
CA TRP A 349 24.43 -9.96 4.96
C TRP A 349 24.28 -9.80 6.49
#